data_AF-A0A848UFP4-F1
#
_entry.id   AF-A0A848UFP4-F1
#
_cell.length_a   1.000
_cell.length_b   1.000
_cell.length_c   1.000
_cell.angle_alpha   90.00
_cell.angle_beta   90.00
_cell.angle_gamma   90.00
#
_symmetry.space_group_name_H-M   'P 1'
#
loop_
_entity.id
_entity.type
_entity.pdbx_description
1 polymer ?
#
loop_
_entity_poly.entity_id
_entity_poly.type
_entity_poly.pdbx_seq_one_letter_code
_entity_poly.pdbx_strand_id
1 'polypeptide(L)' 'MIAFNDTFRLKLPFLIAGFLSFVFSVVLYFGLDEKTAGIFVGLWVPSIHSLGTLILTPVVRNDVEAPEADRVGAS' A
#
# COMPACT_ATOMS: atom_id res chain seq x y z
N MET A 1 29.39 0.69 -9.74
CA MET A 1 28.68 1.47 -8.70
C MET A 1 27.26 1.71 -9.21
N ILE A 2 26.32 0.80 -8.91
CA ILE A 2 24.93 0.90 -9.38
C ILE A 2 24.09 1.34 -8.17
N ALA A 3 23.84 2.63 -8.07
CA ALA A 3 22.82 3.21 -7.21
C ALA A 3 21.78 3.83 -8.15
N PHE A 4 20.73 3.08 -8.52
CA PHE A 4 19.72 3.65 -9.41
C PHE A 4 18.27 3.27 -9.12
N ASN A 5 17.92 2.13 -8.48
CA ASN A 5 16.53 1.68 -8.64
C ASN A 5 15.93 0.78 -7.54
N ASP A 6 16.48 0.75 -6.33
CA ASP A 6 16.09 -0.25 -5.30
C ASP A 6 14.64 -0.12 -4.85
N THR A 7 14.14 1.11 -4.70
CA THR A 7 12.74 1.37 -4.33
C THR A 7 11.77 0.92 -5.42
N PHE A 8 12.14 1.10 -6.69
CA PHE A 8 11.29 0.68 -7.81
C PHE A 8 11.26 -0.84 -7.94
N ARG A 9 12.39 -1.53 -7.70
CA ARG A 9 12.45 -3.01 -7.71
C ARG A 9 11.59 -3.66 -6.63
N LEU A 10 11.40 -3.00 -5.48
CA LEU A 10 10.51 -3.46 -4.41
C LEU A 10 9.03 -3.17 -4.71
N LYS A 11 8.73 -2.03 -5.38
CA LYS A 11 7.37 -1.62 -5.73
C LYS A 11 6.82 -2.34 -6.97
N LEU A 12 7.67 -2.72 -7.91
CA LEU A 12 7.29 -3.40 -9.15
C LEU A 12 6.54 -4.72 -8.95
N PRO A 13 7.00 -5.68 -8.12
CA PRO A 13 6.26 -6.91 -7.88
C PRO A 13 4.92 -6.62 -7.22
N PHE A 14 4.84 -5.56 -6.42
CA PHE A 14 3.60 -5.14 -5.80
C PHE A 14 2.56 -4.68 -6.84
N LEU A 15 2.96 -3.79 -7.75
CA LEU A 15 2.13 -3.33 -8.86
C LEU A 15 1.72 -4.48 -9.80
N ILE A 16 2.68 -5.34 -10.17
CA ILE A 16 2.46 -6.48 -11.06
C ILE A 16 1.51 -7.49 -10.42
N ALA A 17 1.62 -7.75 -9.11
CA ALA A 17 0.71 -8.64 -8.41
C ALA A 17 -0.75 -8.14 -8.44
N GLY A 18 -0.96 -6.84 -8.22
CA GLY A 18 -2.28 -6.22 -8.34
C GLY A 18 -2.85 -6.33 -9.77
N PHE A 19 -2.02 -6.04 -10.78
CA PHE A 19 -2.42 -6.13 -12.18
C PHE A 19 -2.71 -7.58 -12.63
N LEU A 20 -1.86 -8.53 -12.26
CA LEU A 20 -2.09 -9.97 -12.50
C LEU A 20 -3.36 -10.45 -11.83
N SER A 21 -3.66 -9.99 -10.62
CA SER A 21 -4.90 -10.36 -9.93
C SER A 21 -6.14 -9.84 -10.65
N PHE A 22 -6.06 -8.63 -11.22
CA PHE A 22 -7.13 -8.09 -12.05
C PHE A 22 -7.33 -8.90 -13.33
N VAL A 23 -6.25 -9.22 -14.05
CA VAL A 23 -6.33 -10.06 -15.26
C VAL A 23 -6.88 -11.45 -14.93
N PHE A 24 -6.44 -12.05 -13.83
CA PHE A 24 -6.92 -13.36 -13.39
C PHE A 24 -8.41 -13.32 -13.03
N SER A 25 -8.90 -12.24 -12.41
CA SER A 25 -10.32 -12.00 -12.15
C SER A 25 -11.14 -11.97 -13.43
N VAL A 26 -10.67 -11.25 -14.46
CA VAL A 26 -11.32 -11.18 -15.78
C VAL A 26 -11.33 -12.55 -16.46
N VAL A 27 -10.22 -13.30 -16.40
CA VAL A 27 -10.12 -14.66 -16.97
C VAL A 27 -11.08 -15.63 -16.27
N LEU A 28 -11.18 -15.62 -14.94
CA LEU A 28 -12.14 -16.47 -14.24
C LEU A 28 -13.59 -16.09 -14.55
N TYR A 29 -13.89 -14.80 -14.55
CA TYR A 29 -15.26 -14.29 -14.72
C TYR A 29 -15.80 -14.53 -16.13
N PHE A 30 -14.98 -14.30 -17.17
CA PHE A 30 -15.40 -14.43 -18.56
C PHE A 30 -14.98 -15.75 -19.22
N GLY A 31 -13.90 -16.38 -18.76
CA GLY A 31 -13.36 -17.61 -19.36
C GLY A 31 -13.91 -18.88 -18.74
N LEU A 32 -14.16 -18.90 -17.43
CA LEU A 32 -14.61 -20.10 -16.70
C LEU A 32 -16.07 -20.04 -16.23
N ASP A 33 -16.80 -18.94 -16.51
CA ASP A 33 -18.16 -18.63 -16.00
C ASP A 33 -18.29 -18.65 -14.46
N GLU A 34 -17.16 -18.73 -13.74
CA GLU A 34 -17.05 -18.74 -12.29
C GLU A 34 -17.09 -17.31 -11.72
N LYS A 35 -18.25 -16.66 -11.87
CA LYS A 35 -18.45 -15.23 -11.57
C LYS A 35 -18.09 -14.86 -10.14
N THR A 36 -18.46 -15.70 -9.17
CA THR A 36 -18.22 -15.45 -7.75
C THR A 36 -16.73 -15.51 -7.42
N ALA A 37 -16.02 -16.51 -7.95
CA ALA A 37 -14.59 -16.67 -7.71
C ALA A 37 -13.77 -15.57 -8.42
N GLY A 38 -14.16 -15.18 -9.63
CA GLY A 38 -13.54 -14.06 -10.34
C GLY A 38 -13.62 -12.75 -9.56
N ILE A 39 -14.81 -12.40 -9.06
CA ILE A 39 -15.02 -11.18 -8.24
C ILE A 39 -14.22 -11.25 -6.94
N PHE A 40 -14.22 -12.40 -6.27
CA PHE A 40 -13.50 -12.57 -5.00
C PHE A 40 -12.00 -12.36 -5.19
N VAL A 41 -11.41 -12.99 -6.23
CA VAL A 41 -9.98 -12.87 -6.53
C VAL A 41 -9.60 -11.45 -6.97
N GLY A 42 -10.46 -10.79 -7.76
CA GLY A 42 -10.24 -9.42 -8.21
C GLY A 42 -10.27 -8.38 -7.08
N LEU A 43 -11.03 -8.62 -6.01
CA LEU A 43 -11.20 -7.67 -4.90
C LEU A 43 -10.24 -7.92 -3.73
N TRP A 44 -10.01 -9.18 -3.33
CA TRP A 44 -9.29 -9.46 -2.09
C TRP A 44 -7.77 -9.19 -2.19
N VAL A 45 -7.11 -9.53 -3.31
CA VAL A 45 -5.66 -9.30 -3.49
C VAL A 45 -5.31 -7.82 -3.42
N PRO A 46 -5.94 -6.91 -4.19
CA PRO A 46 -5.64 -5.47 -4.07
C PRO A 46 -6.04 -4.91 -2.68
N SER A 47 -7.02 -5.49 -1.99
CA SER A 47 -7.38 -5.08 -0.62
C SER A 47 -6.28 -5.42 0.39
N ILE A 48 -5.74 -6.64 0.38
CA ILE A 48 -4.61 -7.04 1.25
C ILE A 48 -3.38 -6.20 0.94
N HIS A 49 -3.16 -5.89 -0.33
CA HIS A 49 -2.08 -5.07 -0.79
C HIS A 49 -2.13 -3.62 -0.26
N SER A 50 -3.33 -3.02 -0.35
CA SER A 50 -3.60 -1.69 0.18
C SER A 50 -3.43 -1.68 1.70
N LEU A 51 -3.89 -2.72 2.38
CA LEU A 51 -3.71 -2.88 3.83
C LEU A 51 -2.24 -3.00 4.22
N GLY A 52 -1.45 -3.80 3.50
CA GLY A 52 -0.01 -3.93 3.74
C GLY A 52 0.72 -2.59 3.57
N THR A 53 0.36 -1.82 2.54
CA THR A 53 0.89 -0.46 2.34
C THR A 53 0.51 0.46 3.50
N LEU A 54 -0.75 0.41 3.96
CA LEU A 54 -1.23 1.23 5.07
C LEU A 54 -0.49 0.92 6.37
N ILE A 55 -0.30 -0.36 6.70
CA ILE A 55 0.42 -0.79 7.91
C ILE A 55 1.90 -0.38 7.87
N LEU A 56 2.52 -0.46 6.71
CA LEU A 56 3.94 -0.12 6.52
C LEU A 56 4.18 1.39 6.36
N THR A 57 3.13 2.20 6.23
CA THR A 57 3.27 3.66 6.09
C THR A 57 3.62 4.27 7.45
N PRO A 58 4.81 4.89 7.59
CA PRO A 58 5.20 5.52 8.85
C PRO A 58 4.29 6.72 9.13
N VAL A 59 3.73 6.77 10.34
CA VAL A 59 3.02 7.95 10.84
C VAL A 59 4.06 9.02 11.16
N VAL A 60 4.17 10.03 10.30
CA VAL A 60 4.97 11.23 10.56
C VAL A 60 4.27 12.01 11.68
N ARG A 61 4.82 11.99 12.89
CA ARG A 61 4.41 12.91 13.94
C ARG A 61 5.01 14.27 13.63
N ASN A 62 4.15 15.28 13.51
CA ASN A 62 4.61 16.66 13.58
C ASN A 62 4.67 17.00 15.06
N ASP A 63 5.87 17.03 15.60
CA ASP A 63 6.10 17.48 16.97
C ASP A 63 5.77 18.97 17.00
N VAL A 64 4.56 19.30 17.46
CA VAL A 64 4.13 20.68 17.65
C VAL A 64 5.02 21.24 18.75
N GLU A 65 5.89 22.18 18.37
CA GLU A 65 6.80 22.90 19.25
C GLU A 65 5.98 23.45 20.44
N ALA A 66 6.25 22.91 21.63
CA ALA A 66 5.50 23.27 22.83
C ALA A 66 5.64 24.78 23.09
N PRO A 67 4.55 25.49 23.40
CA PRO A 67 4.64 26.92 23.68
C PRO A 67 5.56 27.14 24.87
N GLU A 68 6.43 28.12 24.68
CA GLU A 68 7.44 28.70 25.58
C GLU A 68 6.86 29.26 26.90
N ALA A 69 6.00 28.51 27.58
CA ALA A 69 5.35 28.92 28.82
C ALA A 69 6.18 28.59 30.08
N ASP A 70 7.30 27.88 29.93
CA ASP A 70 8.19 27.50 31.05
C ASP A 70 9.34 28.51 31.27
N ARG A 71 9.53 29.48 30.36
CA ARG A 71 10.64 30.45 30.45
C ARG A 71 10.29 31.73 31.21
N VAL A 72 9.01 31.94 31.52
CA VAL A 72 8.52 33.17 32.19
C VAL A 72 8.43 33.01 33.72
N GLY A 73 8.64 31.81 34.26
CA GLY A 73 8.62 31.53 35.71
C GLY A 73 9.99 31.58 36.41
N ALA A 74 11.08 31.83 35.69
CA ALA A 74 12.45 31.75 36.20
C ALA A 74 13.21 33.09 36.19
N SER A 75 12.49 34.23 36.28
CA SER A 75 13.10 35.56 36.41
C SER A 75 12.44 36.37 37.53
#